data_AF-A0A354D0Y1-F1
#
_entry.id   AF-A0A354D0Y1-F1
#
_cell.length_a   1.000
_cell.length_b   1.000
_cell.length_c   1.000
_cell.angle_alpha   90.00
_cell.angle_beta   90.00
_cell.angle_gamma   90.00
#
_symmetry.space_group_name_H-M   'P 1'
#
loop_
_entity.id
_entity.type
_entity.pdbx_description
1 polymer ?
#
loop_
_entity_poly.entity_id
_entity_poly.type
_entity_poly.pdbx_seq_one_letter_code
_entity_poly.pdbx_strand_id
1 'polypeptide(L)'
;QRGQLDAAVVNVPLLKPLPQEQIIAEAERTQRVVIVEEHSLIGGLGEAICAVLAQHSAVPVRVLAVPDVFPSSVLMDVPDPDEVYQHYRIASSDIIQAVRSLSEQSPPSAQRHEEGETVVNAGR
;
A
#
# COMPACT_ATOMS: atom_id res chain seq x y z
N GLN A 1 -21.69 -6.95 -15.40
CA GLN A 1 -21.57 -5.58 -14.87
C GLN A 1 -20.24 -5.51 -14.14
N ARG A 2 -19.24 -4.74 -14.62
CA ARG A 2 -17.96 -4.58 -13.90
C ARG A 2 -18.20 -3.54 -12.81
N GLY A 3 -18.04 -3.94 -11.54
CA GLY A 3 -18.30 -3.05 -10.40
C GLY A 3 -17.50 -1.75 -10.50
N GLN A 4 -18.17 -0.63 -10.22
CA GLN A 4 -17.56 0.69 -10.17
C GLN A 4 -16.68 0.74 -8.91
N LEU A 5 -15.37 0.96 -9.09
CA LEU A 5 -14.42 1.09 -7.99
C LEU A 5 -14.37 2.57 -7.58
N ASP A 6 -14.58 2.84 -6.30
CA ASP A 6 -14.35 4.13 -5.68
C ASP A 6 -13.05 4.05 -4.88
N ALA A 7 -12.10 4.93 -5.17
CA ALA A 7 -10.77 4.92 -4.60
C ALA A 7 -10.28 6.33 -4.32
N ALA A 8 -9.68 6.55 -3.15
CA ALA A 8 -8.86 7.73 -2.94
C ALA A 8 -7.47 7.55 -3.53
N VAL A 9 -6.93 8.64 -4.06
CA VAL A 9 -5.57 8.71 -4.58
C VAL A 9 -4.79 9.70 -3.72
N VAL A 10 -3.75 9.20 -3.06
CA VAL A 10 -2.85 10.01 -2.23
C VAL A 10 -1.52 10.14 -2.98
N ASN A 11 -1.16 11.37 -3.33
CA ASN A 11 0.16 11.64 -3.89
C ASN A 11 1.19 11.79 -2.76
N VAL A 12 2.25 10.98 -2.79
CA VAL A 12 3.34 11.01 -1.80
C VAL A 12 4.67 11.32 -2.50
N PRO A 13 4.95 12.60 -2.81
CA PRO A 13 6.11 12.97 -3.62
C PRO A 13 7.45 12.91 -2.86
N LEU A 14 7.40 12.76 -1.54
CA LEU A 14 8.57 12.77 -0.68
C LEU A 14 8.57 11.53 0.21
N LEU A 15 9.65 10.75 0.14
CA LEU A 15 9.90 9.65 1.08
C LEU A 15 10.20 10.20 2.49
N LYS A 16 10.85 11.36 2.56
CA LYS A 16 11.24 12.00 3.82
C LYS A 16 11.10 13.53 3.74
N PRO A 17 10.45 14.18 4.72
CA PRO A 17 9.62 13.54 5.76
C PRO A 17 8.40 12.84 5.13
N LEU A 18 8.07 11.64 5.61
CA LEU A 18 6.91 10.88 5.14
C LEU A 18 5.63 11.49 5.74
N PRO A 19 4.55 11.74 4.96
CA PRO A 19 3.31 12.35 5.45
C PRO A 19 2.43 11.33 6.20
N GLN A 20 2.89 10.86 7.36
CA GLN A 20 2.30 9.73 8.08
C GLN A 20 0.82 9.95 8.45
N GLU A 21 0.47 11.14 8.94
CA GLU A 21 -0.89 11.46 9.39
C GLU A 21 -1.93 11.25 8.28
N GLN A 22 -1.64 11.74 7.06
CA GLN A 22 -2.51 11.57 5.91
C GLN A 22 -2.61 10.11 5.47
N ILE A 23 -1.48 9.39 5.49
CA ILE A 23 -1.43 7.96 5.13
C ILE A 23 -2.30 7.13 6.09
N ILE A 24 -2.17 7.36 7.39
CA ILE A 24 -2.93 6.65 8.43
C ILE A 24 -4.43 6.96 8.27
N ALA A 25 -4.79 8.24 8.16
CA ALA A 25 -6.19 8.65 8.03
C ALA A 25 -6.87 8.03 6.79
N GLU A 26 -6.18 8.02 5.64
CA GLU A 26 -6.73 7.43 4.43
C GLU A 26 -6.78 5.90 4.49
N ALA A 27 -5.78 5.25 5.09
CA ALA A 27 -5.78 3.80 5.31
C ALA A 27 -6.95 3.37 6.21
N GLU A 28 -7.19 4.08 7.32
CA GLU A 28 -8.34 3.83 8.20
C GLU A 28 -9.68 4.09 7.48
N ARG A 29 -9.76 5.11 6.63
CA ARG A 29 -11.00 5.42 5.91
C ARG A 29 -11.31 4.40 4.81
N THR A 30 -10.30 3.97 4.07
CA THR A 30 -10.45 3.09 2.89
C THR A 30 -10.33 1.60 3.22
N GLN A 31 -9.75 1.27 4.37
CA GLN A 31 -9.56 -0.07 4.91
C GLN A 31 -8.69 -1.01 4.04
N ARG A 32 -8.08 -0.50 2.96
CA ARG A 32 -7.22 -1.22 2.00
C ARG A 32 -6.31 -0.23 1.30
N VAL A 33 -5.04 -0.61 1.10
CA VAL A 33 -4.05 0.28 0.47
C VAL A 33 -3.35 -0.43 -0.69
N VAL A 34 -3.28 0.25 -1.82
CA VAL A 34 -2.36 -0.11 -2.92
C VAL A 34 -1.31 0.99 -3.01
N ILE A 35 -0.04 0.61 -2.94
CA ILE A 35 1.11 1.49 -3.08
C ILE A 35 1.75 1.20 -4.42
N VAL A 36 2.09 2.24 -5.17
CA VAL A 36 2.74 2.12 -6.49
C VAL A 36 3.95 3.02 -6.51
N GLU A 37 5.11 2.49 -6.89
CA GLU A 37 6.32 3.27 -7.07
C GLU A 37 7.18 2.74 -8.23
N GLU A 38 7.84 3.65 -8.94
CA GLU A 38 8.90 3.33 -9.92
C GLU A 38 10.26 3.26 -9.19
N HIS A 39 10.33 2.39 -8.19
CA HIS A 39 11.54 2.13 -7.40
C HIS A 39 11.56 0.65 -7.01
N SER A 40 12.70 0.17 -6.52
CA SER A 40 12.80 -1.16 -5.94
C SER A 40 11.75 -1.37 -4.85
N LEU A 41 11.16 -2.56 -4.85
CA LEU A 41 10.32 -3.07 -3.77
C LEU A 41 11.05 -3.01 -2.41
N ILE A 42 12.38 -3.03 -2.42
CA ILE A 42 13.25 -3.00 -1.25
C ILE A 42 13.77 -1.57 -1.02
N GLY A 43 13.62 -1.08 0.20
CA GLY A 43 14.13 0.23 0.67
C GLY A 43 13.34 1.45 0.20
N GLY A 44 12.22 1.26 -0.50
CA GLY A 44 11.43 2.31 -1.15
C GLY A 44 10.31 2.91 -0.30
N LEU A 45 9.41 3.60 -0.99
CA LEU A 45 8.19 4.19 -0.44
C LEU A 45 7.25 3.13 0.13
N GLY A 46 7.11 2.00 -0.55
CA GLY A 46 6.29 0.86 -0.15
C GLY A 46 6.68 0.35 1.23
N GLU A 47 7.97 0.10 1.47
CA GLU A 47 8.45 -0.33 2.79
C GLU A 47 8.25 0.75 3.87
N ALA A 48 8.51 2.02 3.55
CA ALA A 48 8.33 3.11 4.50
C ALA A 48 6.85 3.28 4.93
N ILE A 49 5.93 3.20 3.97
CA ILE A 49 4.48 3.25 4.25
C ILE A 49 4.04 1.98 5.00
N CYS A 50 4.48 0.80 4.59
CA CYS A 50 4.16 -0.46 5.29
C CYS A 50 4.62 -0.43 6.76
N ALA A 51 5.79 0.16 7.05
CA ALA A 51 6.28 0.32 8.41
C ALA A 51 5.38 1.24 9.26
N VAL A 52 4.84 2.31 8.68
CA VAL A 52 3.85 3.19 9.35
C VAL A 52 2.54 2.44 9.57
N LEU A 53 1.99 1.80 8.53
CA LEU A 53 0.71 1.10 8.63
C LEU A 53 0.76 -0.06 9.64
N ALA A 54 1.87 -0.81 9.69
CA ALA A 54 2.05 -1.88 10.67
C ALA A 54 2.04 -1.38 12.13
N GLN A 55 2.42 -0.13 12.39
CA GLN A 55 2.44 0.46 13.73
C GLN A 55 1.12 1.14 14.13
N HIS A 56 0.31 1.57 13.15
CA HIS A 56 -0.82 2.46 13.40
C HIS A 56 -2.17 1.95 12.90
N SER A 57 -2.22 1.32 11.71
CA SER A 57 -3.47 0.88 11.08
C SER A 57 -3.23 -0.36 10.22
N ALA A 58 -3.47 -1.53 10.82
CA ALA A 58 -3.28 -2.81 10.16
C ALA A 58 -4.41 -3.06 9.13
N VAL A 59 -4.18 -2.61 7.91
CA VAL A 59 -5.04 -2.86 6.75
C VAL A 59 -4.35 -3.75 5.73
N PRO A 60 -5.07 -4.46 4.85
CA PRO A 60 -4.46 -5.17 3.73
C PRO A 60 -3.73 -4.18 2.82
N VAL A 61 -2.46 -4.47 2.54
CA VAL A 61 -1.61 -3.66 1.66
C VAL A 61 -1.15 -4.49 0.47
N ARG A 62 -1.14 -3.88 -0.72
CA ARG A 62 -0.41 -4.38 -1.89
C ARG A 62 0.60 -3.34 -2.34
N VAL A 63 1.84 -3.76 -2.57
CA VAL A 63 2.89 -2.91 -3.15
C VAL A 63 3.14 -3.35 -4.59
N LEU A 64 3.08 -2.41 -5.51
CA LEU A 64 3.52 -2.54 -6.91
C LEU A 64 4.78 -1.70 -7.06
N ALA A 65 5.90 -2.39 -7.23
CA ALA A 65 7.23 -1.80 -7.30
C ALA A 65 8.13 -2.70 -8.15
N VAL A 66 9.29 -2.17 -8.55
CA VAL A 66 10.27 -2.93 -9.32
C VAL A 66 10.77 -4.09 -8.47
N PRO A 67 10.69 -5.36 -8.93
CA PRO A 67 11.21 -6.50 -8.19
C PRO A 67 12.73 -6.41 -8.02
N ASP A 68 13.29 -7.22 -7.12
CA ASP A 68 14.73 -7.28 -6.87
C ASP A 68 15.47 -7.93 -8.05
N VAL A 69 15.64 -7.16 -9.12
CA VAL A 69 16.30 -7.54 -10.36
C VAL A 69 17.12 -6.37 -10.88
N PHE A 70 18.19 -6.67 -11.61
CA PHE A 70 18.86 -5.65 -12.39
C PHE A 70 17.93 -5.12 -13.48
N PRO A 71 17.91 -3.79 -13.72
CA PRO A 71 17.16 -3.23 -14.84
C PRO A 71 17.57 -3.91 -16.14
N SER A 72 16.59 -4.41 -16.88
CA SER A 72 16.84 -5.10 -18.14
C SER A 72 17.38 -4.10 -19.18
N SER A 73 18.59 -4.34 -19.68
CA SER A 73 19.18 -3.51 -20.73
C SER A 73 18.38 -3.53 -22.03
N VAL A 74 17.61 -4.60 -22.27
CA VAL A 74 16.71 -4.75 -23.42
C VAL A 74 15.58 -3.71 -23.41
N LEU A 75 15.31 -3.09 -22.26
CA LEU A 75 14.27 -2.07 -22.13
C LEU A 75 14.77 -0.64 -22.29
N MET A 76 16.09 -0.43 -22.45
CA MET A 76 16.67 0.94 -22.51
C MET A 76 16.35 1.68 -23.82
N ASP A 77 16.05 0.95 -24.90
CA ASP A 77 15.70 1.50 -26.21
C ASP A 77 14.19 1.39 -26.52
N VAL A 78 13.36 1.12 -25.52
CA VAL A 78 11.91 0.99 -25.70
C VAL A 78 11.28 2.39 -25.79
N PRO A 79 10.59 2.73 -26.90
CA PRO A 79 10.04 4.07 -27.10
C PRO A 79 8.74 4.32 -26.31
N ASP A 80 8.03 3.26 -25.92
CA ASP A 80 6.78 3.34 -25.16
C ASP A 80 7.04 3.05 -23.66
N PRO A 81 6.93 4.04 -22.76
CA PRO A 81 7.13 3.82 -21.33
C PRO A 81 6.13 2.82 -20.73
N ASP A 82 4.94 2.64 -21.33
CA ASP A 82 3.97 1.67 -20.82
C ASP A 82 4.47 0.23 -20.94
N GLU A 83 5.31 -0.08 -21.94
CA GLU A 83 5.94 -1.40 -22.06
C GLU A 83 6.92 -1.66 -20.92
N VAL A 84 7.66 -0.63 -20.49
CA VAL A 84 8.57 -0.71 -19.34
C VAL A 84 7.76 -0.93 -18.06
N TYR A 85 6.67 -0.18 -17.87
CA TYR A 85 5.80 -0.33 -16.70
C TYR A 85 5.10 -1.68 -16.64
N GLN A 86 4.64 -2.22 -17.77
CA GLN A 86 4.05 -3.55 -17.84
C GLN A 86 5.08 -4.63 -17.51
N HIS A 87 6.32 -4.49 -17.99
CA HIS A 87 7.40 -5.43 -17.68
C HIS A 87 7.64 -5.54 -16.16
N TYR A 88 7.67 -4.40 -15.48
CA TYR A 88 7.86 -4.34 -14.02
C TYR A 88 6.57 -4.46 -13.22
N ARG A 89 5.41 -4.64 -13.87
CA ARG A 89 4.09 -4.81 -13.26
C ARG A 89 3.63 -3.62 -12.41
N ILE A 90 3.92 -2.41 -12.90
CA ILE A 90 3.53 -1.13 -12.29
C ILE A 90 2.62 -0.30 -13.21
N ALA A 91 2.13 -0.88 -14.31
CA ALA A 91 1.24 -0.20 -15.23
C ALA A 91 -0.18 -0.04 -14.65
N SER A 92 -0.98 0.81 -15.28
CA SER A 92 -2.39 1.03 -14.88
C SER A 92 -3.21 -0.26 -14.82
N SER A 93 -2.95 -1.23 -15.72
CA SER A 93 -3.57 -2.56 -15.70
C SER A 93 -3.23 -3.35 -14.43
N ASP A 94 -1.99 -3.28 -13.96
CA ASP A 94 -1.53 -3.95 -12.74
C ASP A 94 -2.15 -3.32 -11.51
N ILE A 95 -2.28 -1.98 -11.48
CA ILE A 95 -2.99 -1.26 -10.41
C ILE A 95 -4.45 -1.73 -10.32
N ILE A 96 -5.15 -1.79 -11.45
CA ILE A 96 -6.54 -2.26 -11.49
C ILE A 96 -6.66 -3.71 -10.99
N GLN A 97 -5.73 -4.59 -11.40
CA GLN A 97 -5.70 -5.98 -10.95
C GLN A 97 -5.44 -6.08 -9.44
N ALA A 98 -4.48 -5.30 -8.93
CA ALA A 98 -4.16 -5.22 -7.52
C ALA A 98 -5.37 -4.80 -6.69
N VAL A 99 -6.04 -3.70 -7.08
CA VAL A 99 -7.25 -3.20 -6.38
C VAL A 99 -8.35 -4.25 -6.36
N ARG A 100 -8.62 -4.92 -7.50
CA ARG A 100 -9.63 -5.99 -7.55
C ARG A 100 -9.27 -7.16 -6.62
N SER A 101 -8.04 -7.66 -6.70
CA SER A 101 -7.59 -8.76 -5.85
C SER A 101 -7.63 -8.43 -4.35
N LEU A 102 -7.41 -7.17 -3.99
CA LEU A 102 -7.43 -6.70 -2.61
C LEU A 102 -8.87 -6.47 -2.12
N SER A 103 -9.79 -6.08 -3.01
CA SER A 103 -11.22 -5.91 -2.70
C SER A 103 -11.90 -7.22 -2.30
N GLU A 104 -11.41 -8.35 -2.81
CA GLU A 104 -11.90 -9.69 -2.50
C GLU A 104 -11.43 -10.19 -1.12
N GLN A 105 -10.42 -9.54 -0.52
CA GLN A 105 -9.93 -9.90 0.81
C GLN A 105 -10.79 -9.25 1.89
N SER A 106 -11.15 -10.02 2.92
CA SER A 106 -11.75 -9.47 4.14
C SER A 106 -10.72 -8.61 4.86
N PRO A 107 -11.08 -7.41 5.36
CA PRO A 107 -10.18 -6.66 6.23
C PRO A 107 -9.90 -7.51 7.48
N PRO A 108 -8.71 -7.38 8.11
CA PRO A 108 -8.49 -7.96 9.42
C PRO A 108 -9.62 -7.50 10.33
N SER A 109 -10.29 -8.44 10.99
CA SER A 109 -11.33 -8.10 11.96
C SER A 109 -10.70 -7.16 12.97
N ALA A 110 -11.16 -5.91 13.01
CA ALA A 110 -10.64 -4.90 13.92
C ALA A 110 -10.58 -5.49 15.33
N GLN A 111 -9.37 -5.72 15.85
CA GLN A 111 -9.18 -5.77 17.29
C GLN A 111 -9.46 -4.34 17.76
N ARG A 112 -10.75 -4.04 17.97
CA ARG A 112 -11.12 -2.86 18.74
C ARG A 112 -10.44 -3.08 20.08
N HIS A 113 -9.47 -2.23 20.40
CA HIS A 113 -9.06 -2.06 21.78
C HIS A 113 -10.31 -1.59 22.51
N GLU A 114 -11.06 -2.53 23.10
CA GLU A 114 -11.86 -2.20 24.25
C GLU A 114 -10.84 -1.69 25.26
N GLU A 115 -10.87 -0.39 25.55
CA GLU A 115 -10.24 0.18 26.72
C GLU A 115 -10.91 -0.47 27.93
N GLY A 116 -10.50 -1.68 28.25
CA GLY A 116 -10.84 -2.36 29.48
C GLY A 116 -10.22 -1.55 30.59
N GLU A 117 -11.06 -0.82 31.33
CA GLU A 117 -10.73 -0.28 32.63
C GLU A 117 -9.88 -1.30 33.39
N THR A 118 -8.62 -0.95 33.62
CA THR A 118 -7.80 -1.71 34.55
C THR A 118 -8.36 -1.47 35.94
N VAL A 119 -9.33 -2.28 36.35
CA VAL A 119 -9.73 -2.37 37.75
C VAL A 119 -8.57 -3.04 38.47
N VAL A 120 -7.68 -2.22 39.01
CA VAL A 120 -6.65 -2.64 39.95
C VAL A 120 -7.37 -3.15 41.20
N ASN A 121 -7.61 -4.45 41.27
CA ASN A 121 -8.14 -5.08 42.47
C ASN A 121 -7.00 -5.19 43.48
N ALA A 122 -6.77 -4.13 44.26
CA ALA A 122 -5.93 -4.15 45.44
C ALA A 122 -6.65 -4.97 46.54
N GLY A 123 -6.57 -6.29 46.42
CA GLY A 123 -7.14 -7.25 47.34
C GLY A 123 -6.09 -7.84 48.29
N ARG A 124 -6.14 -7.36 49.54
CA ARG A 124 -5.65 -7.95 50.81
C ARG A 124 -4.15 -8.00 51.09
#